data_AF-A0A0M4T0W9-F1
#
_entry.id   AF-A0A0M4T0W9-F1
#
_cell.length_a   1.000
_cell.length_b   1.000
_cell.length_c   1.000
_cell.angle_alpha   90.00
_cell.angle_beta   90.00
_cell.angle_gamma   90.00
#
_symmetry.space_group_name_H-M   'P 1'
#
loop_
_entity.id
_entity.type
_entity.pdbx_description
1 polymer ?
#
loop_
_entity_poly.entity_id
_entity_poly.type
_entity_poly.pdbx_seq_one_letter_code
_entity_poly.pdbx_strand_id
1 'polypeptide(L)'
;MKFIDYDQLCSKFKPKGAISVDANIIANMLIREHCLQQGNNLAQFLKIEPFFDNYMALRVWVQRRLNAQDDYIIVEMHNKLQSELYTLLPQPYSY
;
A
#
# COMPACT_ATOMS: atom_id res chain seq x y z
N MET A 1 31.26 19.46 10.36
CA MET A 1 30.69 18.25 9.73
C MET A 1 29.64 17.70 10.69
N LYS A 2 28.36 17.65 10.33
CA LYS A 2 27.32 17.11 11.22
C LYS A 2 27.39 15.58 11.17
N PHE A 3 27.56 14.94 12.32
CA PHE A 3 27.43 13.49 12.45
C PHE A 3 25.95 13.14 12.33
N ILE A 4 25.60 12.37 11.29
CA ILE A 4 24.25 11.80 11.16
C ILE A 4 24.29 10.49 11.92
N ASP A 5 23.56 10.44 13.03
CA ASP A 5 23.32 9.20 13.77
C ASP A 5 22.26 8.39 13.02
N TYR A 6 22.73 7.40 12.27
CA TYR A 6 21.89 6.52 11.47
C TYR A 6 20.93 5.69 12.35
N ASP A 7 21.33 5.31 13.56
CA ASP A 7 20.49 4.53 14.46
C ASP A 7 19.36 5.39 15.04
N GLN A 8 19.64 6.65 15.38
CA GLN A 8 18.60 7.63 15.71
C GLN A 8 17.68 7.91 14.53
N LEU A 9 18.21 8.02 13.31
CA LEU A 9 17.40 8.24 12.12
C LEU A 9 16.47 7.03 11.87
N CYS A 10 17.02 5.82 11.88
CA CYS A 10 16.29 4.58 11.67
C CYS A 10 15.29 4.27 12.78
N SER A 11 15.53 4.70 14.02
CA SER A 11 14.55 4.57 15.11
C SER A 11 13.47 5.65 15.08
N LYS A 12 13.82 6.89 14.71
CA LYS A 12 12.88 8.01 14.55
C LYS A 12 11.96 7.84 13.34
N PHE A 13 12.49 7.31 12.25
CA PHE A 13 11.78 7.00 11.00
C PHE A 13 11.54 5.51 10.83
N LYS A 14 11.66 4.72 11.91
CA LYS A 14 11.32 3.29 11.88
C LYS A 14 9.92 3.19 11.29
N PRO A 15 9.74 2.48 10.17
CA PRO A 15 8.44 2.44 9.52
C PRO A 15 7.41 2.03 10.56
N LYS A 16 6.49 2.95 10.88
CA LYS A 16 5.41 2.70 11.82
C LYS A 16 4.50 1.67 11.17
N GLY A 17 4.75 0.40 11.49
CA GLY A 17 3.99 -0.74 11.01
C GLY A 17 4.84 -1.63 10.11
N ALA A 18 5.23 -2.79 10.64
CA ALA A 18 5.51 -3.91 9.76
C ALA A 18 4.25 -4.16 8.91
N ILE A 19 4.42 -4.40 7.62
CA ILE A 19 3.32 -4.90 6.79
C ILE A 19 2.98 -6.29 7.33
N SER A 20 1.75 -6.45 7.81
CA SER A 20 1.22 -7.72 8.29
C SER A 20 1.20 -8.76 7.17
N VAL A 21 1.19 -10.04 7.56
CA VAL A 21 1.09 -11.16 6.61
C VAL A 21 -0.16 -11.00 5.75
N ASP A 22 -1.28 -10.65 6.36
CA ASP A 22 -2.56 -10.45 5.66
C ASP A 22 -2.50 -9.28 4.66
N ALA A 23 -1.94 -8.14 5.08
CA ALA A 23 -1.76 -7.00 4.18
C ALA A 23 -0.90 -7.37 2.98
N ASN A 24 0.16 -8.16 3.20
CA ASN A 24 1.02 -8.62 2.12
C ASN A 24 0.29 -9.62 1.19
N ILE A 25 -0.50 -10.54 1.74
CA ILE A 25 -1.30 -11.49 0.95
C ILE A 25 -2.29 -10.74 0.06
N ILE A 26 -3.10 -9.85 0.63
CA ILE A 26 -4.11 -9.08 -0.09
C ILE A 26 -3.44 -8.19 -1.15
N ALA A 27 -2.35 -7.50 -0.81
CA ALA A 27 -1.63 -6.66 -1.77
C ALA A 27 -1.08 -7.48 -2.95
N ASN A 28 -0.56 -8.68 -2.72
CA ASN A 28 -0.04 -9.53 -3.79
C ASN A 28 -1.16 -10.04 -4.71
N MET A 29 -2.35 -10.34 -4.17
CA MET A 29 -3.53 -10.67 -4.99
C MET A 29 -3.88 -9.48 -5.90
N LEU A 30 -4.03 -8.29 -5.33
CA LEU A 30 -4.36 -7.08 -6.08
C LEU A 30 -3.31 -6.73 -7.16
N ILE A 31 -2.01 -6.86 -6.85
CA ILE A 31 -0.92 -6.66 -7.82
C ILE A 31 -1.07 -7.60 -9.01
N ARG A 32 -1.34 -8.89 -8.74
CA ARG A 32 -1.49 -9.90 -9.78
C ARG A 32 -2.72 -9.66 -10.63
N GLU A 33 -3.85 -9.35 -10.01
CA GLU A 33 -5.13 -9.16 -10.70
C GLU A 33 -5.16 -7.91 -11.59
N HIS A 34 -4.53 -6.82 -11.14
CA HIS A 34 -4.49 -5.56 -11.89
C HIS A 34 -3.24 -5.43 -12.76
N CYS A 35 -2.42 -6.49 -12.85
CA CYS A 35 -1.15 -6.50 -13.57
C CYS A 35 -0.29 -5.27 -13.24
N LEU A 36 -0.25 -4.89 -11.96
CA LEU A 36 0.46 -3.67 -11.55
C LEU A 36 1.94 -3.82 -11.88
N GLN A 37 2.44 -2.86 -12.65
CA GLN A 37 3.85 -2.81 -12.99
C GLN A 37 4.66 -2.19 -11.85
N GLN A 38 5.91 -2.62 -11.75
CA GLN A 38 6.89 -1.94 -10.92
C GLN A 38 7.06 -0.50 -11.43
N GLY A 39 7.06 0.49 -10.54
CA GLY A 39 7.07 1.92 -10.84
C GLY A 39 6.75 2.73 -9.58
N ASN A 40 6.58 4.05 -9.67
CA ASN A 40 6.41 4.92 -8.48
C ASN A 40 5.15 5.82 -8.53
N ASN A 41 4.27 5.62 -9.51
CA ASN A 41 3.17 6.55 -9.77
C ASN A 41 1.91 6.25 -8.93
N LEU A 42 1.80 5.06 -8.34
CA LEU A 42 0.59 4.62 -7.63
C LEU A 42 0.42 5.32 -6.28
N ALA A 43 1.52 5.68 -5.62
CA ALA A 43 1.51 6.27 -4.27
C ALA A 43 0.61 7.52 -4.16
N GLN A 44 0.60 8.36 -5.20
CA GLN A 44 -0.20 9.57 -5.24
C GLN A 44 -1.71 9.28 -5.26
N PHE A 45 -2.13 8.30 -6.07
CA PHE A 45 -3.54 7.88 -6.16
C PHE A 45 -4.02 7.25 -4.85
N LEU A 46 -3.14 6.53 -4.17
CA LEU A 46 -3.42 5.87 -2.90
C LEU A 46 -3.33 6.82 -1.69
N LYS A 47 -2.98 8.10 -1.89
CA LYS A 47 -2.78 9.11 -0.83
C LYS A 47 -1.80 8.64 0.26
N ILE A 48 -0.72 8.01 -0.17
CA ILE A 48 0.40 7.60 0.69
C ILE A 48 1.65 8.38 0.29
N GLU A 49 2.74 8.15 1.01
CA GLU A 49 3.98 8.86 0.78
C GLU A 49 4.59 8.53 -0.60
N PRO A 50 4.99 9.54 -1.39
CA PRO A 50 5.35 9.38 -2.80
C PRO A 50 6.68 8.67 -3.06
N PHE A 51 7.46 8.37 -2.00
CA PHE A 51 8.73 7.67 -2.12
C PHE A 51 8.57 6.15 -2.22
N PHE A 52 7.37 5.62 -2.02
CA PHE A 52 7.11 4.20 -2.17
C PHE A 52 6.93 3.82 -3.64
N ASP A 53 7.57 2.71 -4.05
CA ASP A 53 7.23 2.05 -5.31
C ASP A 53 5.77 1.54 -5.27
N ASN A 54 5.21 1.22 -6.43
CA ASN A 54 3.81 0.81 -6.58
C ASN A 54 3.43 -0.38 -5.68
N TYR A 55 4.35 -1.31 -5.44
CA TYR A 55 4.06 -2.50 -4.65
C TYR A 55 4.07 -2.19 -3.15
N MET A 56 5.10 -1.48 -2.69
CA MET A 56 5.16 -1.02 -1.31
C MET A 56 4.03 -0.03 -1.02
N ALA A 57 3.69 0.79 -2.02
CA ALA A 57 2.60 1.73 -1.96
C ALA A 57 1.28 1.02 -1.68
N LEU A 58 0.98 -0.01 -2.47
CA LEU A 58 -0.21 -0.81 -2.29
C LEU A 58 -0.20 -1.53 -0.94
N ARG A 59 0.94 -2.11 -0.53
CA ARG A 59 1.06 -2.79 0.78
C ARG A 59 0.77 -1.85 1.95
N VAL A 60 1.32 -0.64 1.94
CA VAL A 60 1.07 0.38 2.98
C VAL A 60 -0.39 0.81 2.95
N TRP A 61 -0.95 1.00 1.76
CA TRP A 61 -2.36 1.35 1.59
C TRP A 61 -3.28 0.27 2.16
N VAL A 62 -3.07 -1.01 1.82
CA VAL A 62 -3.81 -2.15 2.38
C VAL A 62 -3.66 -2.18 3.91
N GLN A 63 -2.44 -2.10 4.43
CA GLN A 63 -2.18 -2.10 5.88
C GLN A 63 -2.94 -0.99 6.61
N ARG A 64 -3.02 0.21 6.04
CA ARG A 64 -3.80 1.32 6.62
C ARG A 64 -5.29 1.01 6.71
N ARG A 65 -5.85 0.26 5.75
CA ARG A 65 -7.26 -0.16 5.83
C ARG A 65 -7.47 -1.28 6.83
N LEU A 66 -6.57 -2.25 6.91
CA LEU A 66 -6.65 -3.32 7.91
C LEU A 66 -6.57 -2.74 9.32
N ASN A 67 -5.67 -1.78 9.56
CA ASN A 67 -5.58 -1.09 10.86
C ASN A 67 -6.82 -0.28 11.24
N ALA A 68 -7.69 0.04 10.27
CA ALA A 68 -8.93 0.79 10.49
C ALA A 68 -10.14 -0.12 10.70
N GLN A 69 -9.95 -1.45 10.70
CA GLN A 69 -10.99 -2.44 10.98
C GLN A 69 -10.63 -3.24 12.22
N ASP A 70 -11.61 -3.49 13.08
CA ASP A 70 -11.41 -4.27 14.31
C ASP A 70 -11.30 -5.78 14.03
N ASP A 71 -12.00 -6.27 13.00
CA ASP A 71 -11.94 -7.65 12.50
C ASP A 71 -12.25 -7.68 10.99
N TYR A 72 -11.65 -8.61 10.26
CA TYR A 72 -11.88 -8.78 8.83
C TYR A 72 -11.59 -10.21 8.36
N ILE A 73 -12.33 -10.63 7.34
CA ILE A 73 -12.01 -11.84 6.56
C ILE A 73 -11.20 -11.41 5.34
N ILE A 74 -10.05 -12.05 5.13
CA ILE A 74 -9.09 -11.72 4.04
C ILE A 74 -9.79 -11.59 2.67
N VAL A 75 -10.67 -12.54 2.32
CA VAL A 75 -11.36 -12.57 1.02
C VAL A 75 -12.35 -11.43 0.87
N GLU A 76 -13.14 -11.14 1.91
CA GLU A 76 -14.09 -10.02 1.89
C GLU A 76 -13.35 -8.69 1.80
N MET A 77 -12.25 -8.58 2.55
CA MET A 77 -11.45 -7.38 2.56
C MET A 77 -10.73 -7.16 1.23
N HIS A 78 -10.25 -8.24 0.60
CA HIS A 78 -9.74 -8.20 -0.76
C HIS A 78 -10.78 -7.63 -1.74
N ASN A 79 -12.00 -8.17 -1.77
CA ASN A 79 -13.05 -7.74 -2.70
C ASN A 79 -13.45 -6.27 -2.49
N LYS A 80 -13.50 -5.83 -1.22
CA LYS A 80 -13.75 -4.44 -0.87
C LYS A 80 -12.63 -3.53 -1.38
N LEU A 81 -11.38 -3.89 -1.10
CA LEU A 81 -10.22 -3.09 -1.49
C LEU A 81 -10.02 -3.07 -3.00
N GLN A 82 -10.32 -4.15 -3.70
CA GLN A 82 -10.35 -4.19 -5.17
C GLN A 82 -11.35 -3.16 -5.70
N SER A 83 -12.57 -3.15 -5.15
CA SER A 83 -13.61 -2.20 -5.55
C SER A 83 -13.18 -0.75 -5.29
N GLU A 84 -12.57 -0.47 -4.12
CA GLU A 84 -11.99 0.85 -3.82
C GLU A 84 -10.88 1.22 -4.81
N LEU A 85 -9.97 0.29 -5.11
CA LEU A 85 -8.86 0.51 -6.04
C LEU A 85 -9.36 0.88 -7.44
N TYR A 86 -10.41 0.19 -7.93
CA TYR A 86 -11.06 0.53 -9.21
C TYR A 86 -11.64 1.95 -9.23
N THR A 87 -12.19 2.44 -8.11
CA THR A 87 -12.71 3.81 -8.04
C THR A 87 -11.60 4.88 -7.97
N LEU A 88 -10.42 4.52 -7.48
CA LEU A 88 -9.29 5.44 -7.30
C LEU A 88 -8.43 5.56 -8.56
N LEU A 89 -8.35 4.50 -9.36
CA LEU A 89 -7.56 4.50 -10.59
C LEU A 89 -8.34 5.15 -11.73
N PRO A 90 -7.69 5.96 -12.58
CA PRO A 90 -8.33 6.51 -13.76
C PRO A 90 -8.82 5.36 -14.66
N GLN A 91 -10.11 5.38 -14.97
CA GLN A 91 -10.70 4.43 -15.90
C GLN A 91 -10.08 4.71 -17.29
N PRO A 92 -9.56 3.69 -18.00
CA PRO A 92 -9.24 3.86 -19.41
C PRO A 92 -10.54 4.26 -20.10
N TYR A 93 -10.56 5.46 -20.69
CA TYR A 93 -11.72 6.03 -21.36
C TYR A 93 -12.44 4.98 -22.22
N SER A 94 -13.71 4.70 -21.89
CA SER A 94 -14.62 3.98 -22.78
C SER A 94 -14.84 4.86 -24.01
N TYR A 95 -14.20 4.49 -25.13
CA TYR A 95 -14.49 5.03 -26.46
C TYR A 95 -15.69 4.31 -27.07
#